data_AF-A0A1B6JN68-F1
#
_entry.id   AF-A0A1B6JN68-F1
#
_cell.length_a   1.000
_cell.length_b   1.000
_cell.length_c   1.000
_cell.angle_alpha   90.00
_cell.angle_beta   90.00
_cell.angle_gamma   90.00
#
_symmetry.space_group_name_H-M   'P 1'
#
loop_
_entity.id
_entity.type
_entity.pdbx_description
1 polymer ?
#
loop_
_entity_poly.entity_id
_entity_poly.type
_entity_poly.pdbx_seq_one_letter_code
_entity_poly.pdbx_strand_id
1 'polypeptide(L)'
;ARNVSAADIHRQRSEVYGPNAMSDSKVRKWVRGFKDGRENVHDEPQSGRPSVITEDLLKAVDEKIREDRRFTVSSSAIEFPNVSTLFKIVSEIFANCAYFGFPGCLLRNTKKEEWVLFLNF
;
A
#
# COMPACT_ATOMS: atom_id res chain seq x y z
N ALA A 1 0.54 -35.53 11.66
CA ALA A 1 -0.43 -34.44 11.86
C ALA A 1 -1.81 -35.03 12.16
N ARG A 2 -2.60 -34.42 13.06
CA ARG A 2 -3.99 -34.87 13.29
C ARG A 2 -4.79 -34.62 12.01
N ASN A 3 -5.43 -35.65 11.44
CA ASN A 3 -6.23 -35.54 10.22
C ASN A 3 -7.63 -34.95 10.53
N VAL A 4 -7.65 -33.72 11.02
CA VAL A 4 -8.88 -33.02 11.39
C VAL A 4 -9.50 -32.39 10.15
N SER A 5 -10.82 -32.53 9.97
CA SER A 5 -11.51 -31.95 8.81
C SER A 5 -11.58 -30.42 8.93
N ALA A 6 -11.68 -29.72 7.79
CA ALA A 6 -11.84 -28.27 7.79
C ALA A 6 -13.12 -27.82 8.52
N ALA A 7 -14.18 -28.65 8.45
CA ALA A 7 -15.44 -28.39 9.15
C ALA A 7 -15.27 -28.46 10.67
N ASP A 8 -14.52 -29.45 11.17
CA ASP A 8 -14.22 -29.59 12.60
C ASP A 8 -13.38 -28.42 13.12
N ILE A 9 -12.39 -27.98 12.32
CA ILE A 9 -11.57 -26.80 12.64
C ILE A 9 -12.45 -25.55 12.68
N HIS A 10 -13.35 -25.38 11.71
CA HIS A 10 -14.27 -24.24 11.68
C HIS A 10 -15.19 -24.23 12.91
N ARG A 11 -15.72 -25.38 13.32
CA ARG A 11 -16.57 -25.53 14.51
C ARG A 11 -15.81 -25.16 15.78
N GLN A 12 -14.67 -25.80 16.04
CA GLN A 12 -13.86 -25.56 17.24
C GLN A 12 -13.45 -24.09 17.36
N ARG A 13 -13.02 -23.50 16.25
CA ARG A 13 -12.63 -22.09 16.24
C ARG A 13 -13.83 -21.15 16.47
N SER A 14 -15.00 -21.49 15.95
CA SER A 14 -16.22 -20.69 16.14
C SER A 14 -16.76 -20.78 17.57
N GLU A 15 -16.55 -21.90 18.25
CA GLU A 15 -16.88 -22.06 19.68
C GLU A 15 -16.00 -21.17 20.57
N VAL A 16 -14.72 -21.04 20.24
CA VAL A 16 -13.75 -20.26 21.04
C VAL A 16 -13.81 -18.76 20.74
N TYR A 17 -13.86 -18.37 19.46
CA TYR A 17 -13.70 -16.98 19.01
C TYR A 17 -14.97 -16.38 18.40
N GLY A 18 -16.05 -17.14 18.35
CA GLY A 18 -17.32 -16.72 17.75
C GLY A 18 -17.40 -16.96 16.23
N PRO A 19 -18.62 -16.88 15.67
CA PRO A 19 -18.90 -17.24 14.27
C PRO A 19 -18.23 -16.30 13.25
N ASN A 20 -17.89 -15.07 13.65
CA ASN A 20 -17.31 -14.06 12.76
C ASN A 20 -15.78 -14.09 12.68
N ALA A 21 -15.11 -14.95 13.46
CA ALA A 21 -13.65 -14.97 13.52
C ALA A 21 -12.97 -15.22 12.16
N MET A 22 -13.52 -16.14 11.35
CA MET A 22 -13.05 -16.38 9.98
C MET A 22 -14.03 -17.28 9.20
N SER A 23 -14.31 -16.97 7.94
CA SER A 23 -15.24 -17.79 7.16
C SER A 23 -14.72 -19.21 6.90
N ASP A 24 -15.65 -20.16 6.74
CA ASP A 24 -15.40 -21.55 6.36
C ASP A 24 -14.52 -21.68 5.09
N SER A 25 -14.69 -20.79 4.10
CA SER A 25 -13.82 -20.72 2.91
C SER A 25 -12.36 -20.37 3.24
N LYS A 26 -12.12 -19.49 4.21
CA LYS A 26 -10.77 -19.16 4.67
C LYS A 26 -10.15 -20.33 5.43
N VAL A 27 -10.92 -21.04 6.26
CA VAL A 27 -10.45 -22.27 6.94
C VAL A 27 -10.02 -23.32 5.93
N ARG A 28 -10.82 -23.57 4.88
CA ARG A 28 -10.43 -24.49 3.80
C ARG A 28 -9.15 -24.07 3.08
N LYS A 29 -8.96 -22.77 2.82
CA LYS A 29 -7.73 -22.25 2.19
C LYS A 29 -6.51 -22.56 3.06
N TRP A 30 -6.59 -22.30 4.37
CA TRP A 30 -5.53 -22.61 5.32
C TRP A 30 -5.25 -24.10 5.43
N VAL A 31 -6.29 -24.95 5.53
CA VAL A 31 -6.13 -26.42 5.59
C VAL A 31 -5.42 -26.96 4.34
N ARG A 32 -5.69 -26.40 3.15
CA ARG A 32 -4.95 -26.76 1.93
C ARG A 32 -3.50 -26.29 1.99
N GLY A 33 -3.27 -25.03 2.34
CA GLY A 33 -1.90 -24.50 2.49
C GLY A 33 -1.04 -25.33 3.43
N PHE A 34 -1.55 -25.70 4.61
CA PHE A 34 -0.82 -26.54 5.55
C PHE A 34 -0.59 -27.97 5.03
N LYS A 35 -1.51 -28.52 4.22
CA LYS A 35 -1.30 -29.82 3.55
C LYS A 35 -0.22 -29.74 2.47
N ASP A 36 -0.11 -28.59 1.82
CA ASP A 36 0.87 -28.31 0.76
C ASP A 36 2.24 -27.87 1.32
N GLY A 37 2.43 -27.93 2.66
CA GLY A 37 3.71 -27.62 3.32
C GLY A 37 3.93 -26.15 3.65
N ARG A 38 2.91 -25.28 3.53
CA ARG A 38 3.00 -23.89 4.00
C ARG A 38 3.08 -23.85 5.52
N GLU A 39 4.21 -23.36 6.03
CA GLU A 39 4.42 -23.12 7.47
C GLU A 39 4.22 -21.64 7.86
N ASN A 40 4.31 -20.72 6.89
CA ASN A 40 4.18 -19.29 7.14
C ASN A 40 2.72 -18.88 7.39
N VAL A 41 2.47 -18.30 8.57
CA VAL A 41 1.16 -17.79 9.01
C VAL A 41 0.93 -16.35 8.54
N HIS A 42 1.97 -15.63 8.11
CA HIS A 42 1.83 -14.29 7.56
C HIS A 42 1.18 -14.31 6.18
N ASP A 43 0.46 -13.25 5.86
CA ASP A 43 -0.03 -13.03 4.50
C ASP A 43 1.15 -12.91 3.54
N GLU A 44 1.01 -13.52 2.37
CA GLU A 44 1.98 -13.28 1.30
C GLU A 44 1.92 -11.81 0.89
N PRO A 45 3.03 -11.24 0.40
CA PRO A 45 3.03 -9.92 -0.17
C PRO A 45 1.89 -9.83 -1.16
N GLN A 46 0.91 -8.96 -0.89
CA GLN A 46 -0.19 -8.77 -1.82
C GLN A 46 0.45 -8.23 -3.10
N SER A 47 0.41 -9.03 -4.18
CA SER A 47 0.52 -8.47 -5.52
C SER A 47 -0.74 -7.65 -5.74
N GLY A 48 -0.75 -6.43 -5.19
CA GLY A 48 -1.77 -5.45 -5.48
C GLY A 48 -1.82 -5.21 -6.99
N ARG A 49 -2.80 -4.42 -7.43
CA ARG A 49 -2.83 -3.95 -8.82
C ARG A 49 -1.44 -3.41 -9.17
N PRO A 50 -0.76 -3.90 -10.24
CA PRO A 50 0.49 -3.31 -10.68
C PRO A 50 0.26 -1.82 -10.77
N SER A 51 0.99 -1.05 -9.96
CA SER A 51 0.87 0.38 -10.07
C SER A 51 1.35 0.71 -11.48
N VAL A 52 0.54 1.46 -12.24
CA VAL A 52 0.98 2.10 -13.51
C VAL A 52 2.23 2.97 -13.27
N ILE A 53 2.52 3.23 -12.00
CA ILE A 53 3.74 3.77 -11.47
C ILE A 53 4.89 2.78 -11.68
N THR A 54 5.70 3.05 -12.70
CA THR A 54 7.01 2.43 -12.89
C THR A 54 8.07 3.18 -12.06
N GLU A 55 9.19 2.54 -11.76
CA GLU A 55 10.32 3.18 -11.08
C GLU A 55 10.84 4.40 -11.85
N ASP A 56 10.88 4.31 -13.19
CA ASP A 56 11.26 5.44 -14.05
C ASP A 56 10.33 6.64 -13.86
N LEU A 57 9.02 6.39 -13.72
CA LEU A 57 8.03 7.43 -13.53
C LEU A 57 8.12 8.04 -12.12
N LEU A 58 8.42 7.22 -11.10
CA LEU A 58 8.72 7.71 -9.74
C LEU A 58 9.92 8.66 -9.78
N LYS A 59 11.01 8.25 -10.43
CA LYS A 59 12.25 9.01 -10.50
C LYS A 59 12.08 10.33 -11.26
N ALA A 60 11.37 10.31 -12.39
CA ALA A 60 11.10 11.50 -13.17
C ALA A 60 10.27 12.54 -12.39
N VAL A 61 9.27 12.08 -11.63
CA VAL A 61 8.46 12.97 -10.78
C VAL A 61 9.28 13.49 -9.59
N ASP A 62 10.09 12.64 -8.94
CA ASP A 62 10.96 13.04 -7.83
C ASP A 62 12.00 14.09 -8.25
N GLU A 63 12.62 13.93 -9.42
CA GLU A 63 13.54 14.92 -9.99
C GLU A 63 12.83 16.24 -10.26
N LYS A 64 11.64 16.21 -10.88
CA LYS A 64 10.84 17.42 -11.13
C LYS A 64 10.44 18.13 -9.84
N ILE A 65 10.08 17.38 -8.80
CA ILE A 65 9.77 17.90 -7.47
C ILE A 65 11.00 18.57 -6.83
N ARG A 66 12.18 17.99 -7.00
CA ARG A 66 13.44 18.56 -6.49
C ARG A 66 13.87 19.84 -7.23
N GLU A 67 13.57 19.93 -8.52
CA GLU A 67 13.86 21.10 -9.34
C GLU A 67 12.85 22.24 -9.14
N ASP A 68 11.56 21.92 -9.04
CA ASP A 68 10.48 22.90 -8.91
C ASP A 68 10.08 23.13 -7.44
N ARG A 69 10.55 24.25 -6.89
CA ARG A 69 10.18 24.71 -5.54
C ARG A 69 8.68 24.96 -5.36
N ARG A 70 7.89 25.05 -6.44
CA ARG A 70 6.44 25.28 -6.42
C ARG A 70 5.70 24.23 -7.26
N PHE A 71 6.10 22.97 -7.11
CA PHE A 71 5.46 21.85 -7.77
C PHE A 71 3.94 21.86 -7.57
N THR A 72 3.20 21.90 -8.70
CA THR A 72 1.74 21.82 -8.71
C THR A 72 1.32 20.59 -9.52
N VAL A 73 0.44 19.76 -8.95
CA VAL A 73 -0.02 18.51 -9.59
C VAL A 73 -0.78 18.79 -10.89
N SER A 74 -1.56 19.87 -10.94
CA SER A 74 -2.35 20.25 -12.12
C SER A 74 -1.49 20.70 -13.30
N SER A 75 -0.38 21.42 -13.07
CA SER A 75 0.55 21.82 -14.15
C SER A 75 1.35 20.63 -14.67
N SER A 76 1.77 19.74 -13.76
CA SER A 76 2.58 18.56 -14.10
C SER A 76 1.76 17.44 -14.74
N ALA A 77 0.44 17.45 -14.60
CA ALA A 77 -0.45 16.48 -15.26
C ALA A 77 -0.49 16.59 -16.79
N ILE A 78 0.08 17.65 -17.36
CA ILE A 78 0.32 17.77 -18.81
C ILE A 78 1.50 16.90 -19.25
N GLU A 79 2.53 16.79 -18.39
CA GLU A 79 3.78 16.06 -18.66
C GLU A 79 3.68 14.58 -18.27
N PHE A 80 2.84 14.24 -17.29
CA PHE A 80 2.70 12.89 -16.76
C PHE A 80 1.35 12.25 -17.08
N PRO A 81 1.28 10.91 -17.20
CA PRO A 81 0.03 10.22 -17.49
C PRO A 81 -0.93 10.36 -16.31
N ASN A 82 -1.98 11.17 -16.51
CA ASN A 82 -3.14 11.37 -15.64
C ASN A 82 -2.87 11.87 -14.20
N VAL A 83 -3.73 12.78 -13.74
CA VAL A 83 -3.66 13.41 -12.41
C VAL A 83 -3.72 12.37 -11.27
N SER A 84 -4.51 11.31 -11.43
CA SER A 84 -4.71 10.30 -10.37
C SER A 84 -3.44 9.48 -10.10
N THR A 85 -2.66 9.19 -11.14
CA THR A 85 -1.40 8.43 -11.04
C THR A 85 -0.33 9.34 -10.47
N LEU A 86 -0.26 10.59 -10.95
CA LEU A 86 0.66 11.58 -10.38
C LEU A 86 0.42 11.79 -8.88
N PHE A 87 -0.84 11.90 -8.45
CA PHE A 87 -1.18 12.02 -7.02
C PHE A 87 -0.68 10.83 -6.18
N LYS A 88 -0.81 9.61 -6.71
CA LYS A 88 -0.32 8.39 -6.04
C LYS A 88 1.20 8.37 -5.96
N ILE A 89 1.89 8.74 -7.04
CA ILE A 89 3.36 8.83 -7.09
C ILE A 89 3.88 9.82 -6.07
N VAL A 90 3.31 11.03 -6.08
CA VAL A 90 3.64 12.11 -5.16
C VAL A 90 3.43 11.63 -3.72
N SER A 91 2.31 10.96 -3.44
CA SER A 91 2.03 10.38 -2.11
C SER A 91 3.06 9.31 -1.71
N GLU A 92 3.50 8.46 -2.64
CA GLU A 92 4.50 7.41 -2.41
C GLU A 92 5.89 8.01 -2.10
N ILE A 93 6.33 8.99 -2.90
CA ILE A 93 7.59 9.72 -2.70
C ILE A 93 7.59 10.37 -1.31
N PHE A 94 6.49 11.05 -0.95
CA PHE A 94 6.35 11.68 0.35
C PHE A 94 6.28 10.68 1.52
N ALA A 95 5.58 9.56 1.35
CA ALA A 95 5.52 8.51 2.37
C ALA A 95 6.93 7.94 2.66
N ASN A 96 7.73 7.73 1.62
CA ASN A 96 9.12 7.31 1.76
C ASN A 96 9.96 8.38 2.48
N CYS A 97 9.84 9.66 2.13
CA CYS A 97 10.56 10.74 2.84
C CYS A 97 10.21 10.82 4.33
N ALA A 98 8.93 10.61 4.68
CA ALA A 98 8.47 10.58 6.07
C ALA A 98 9.00 9.33 6.82
N TYR A 99 9.10 8.19 6.15
CA TYR A 99 9.62 6.95 6.72
C TYR A 99 11.13 7.01 6.98
N PHE A 100 11.89 7.65 6.09
CA PHE A 100 13.33 7.83 6.23
C PHE A 100 13.74 9.04 7.10
N GLY A 101 12.77 9.73 7.71
CA GLY A 101 13.04 10.71 8.75
C GLY A 101 13.68 12.02 8.27
N PHE A 102 13.45 12.44 7.03
CA PHE A 102 13.85 13.79 6.59
C PHE A 102 12.92 14.84 7.21
N PRO A 103 13.40 15.70 8.13
CA PRO A 103 12.55 16.64 8.84
C PRO A 103 12.35 17.88 7.96
N GLY A 104 11.39 17.87 7.03
CA GLY A 104 11.19 19.05 6.18
C GLY A 104 10.13 19.00 5.08
N CYS A 105 9.04 18.22 5.17
CA CYS A 105 8.05 18.18 4.09
C CYS A 105 6.62 18.44 4.60
N LEU A 106 6.01 19.50 4.06
CA LEU A 106 4.95 20.35 4.65
C LEU A 106 3.50 19.83 4.62
N LEU A 107 2.67 20.59 5.34
CA LEU A 107 1.22 20.52 5.54
C LEU A 107 0.37 20.49 4.26
N ARG A 108 -0.60 19.57 4.22
CA ARG A 108 -1.70 19.47 3.25
C ARG A 108 -2.62 20.70 3.35
N ASN A 109 -2.64 21.58 2.34
CA ASN A 109 -3.69 22.59 2.22
C ASN A 109 -4.92 21.98 1.51
N THR A 110 -5.90 21.56 2.31
CA THR A 110 -7.14 20.91 1.85
C THR A 110 -8.06 21.81 1.01
N LYS A 111 -7.77 23.11 0.89
CA LYS A 111 -8.59 24.05 0.09
C LYS A 111 -8.08 24.28 -1.32
N LYS A 112 -6.87 23.85 -1.68
CA LYS A 112 -6.27 24.20 -2.99
C LYS A 112 -5.54 23.08 -3.74
N GLU A 113 -5.42 21.87 -3.20
CA GLU A 113 -4.62 20.79 -3.83
C GLU A 113 -3.16 21.24 -4.13
N GLU A 114 -2.67 22.26 -3.43
CA GLU A 114 -1.33 22.82 -3.58
C GLU A 114 -0.40 22.17 -2.55
N TRP A 115 0.64 21.48 -3.02
CA TRP A 115 1.71 20.95 -2.20
C TRP A 115 2.85 21.97 -2.20
N VAL A 116 2.97 22.78 -1.15
CA VAL A 116 4.09 23.71 -1.02
C VAL A 116 5.22 22.99 -0.31
N LEU A 117 6.35 22.79 -0.98
CA LEU A 117 7.58 22.32 -0.34
C LEU A 117 8.29 23.51 0.30
N PHE A 118 8.33 23.58 1.63
CA PHE A 118 9.33 24.42 2.30
C PHE A 118 10.61 23.61 2.40
N LEU A 119 11.43 23.68 1.35
CA LEU A 119 12.85 23.44 1.52
C LEU A 119 13.44 24.76 2.03
N ASN A 120 13.50 24.91 3.36
CA ASN A 120 14.40 25.88 3.97
C ASN A 120 15.40 25.13 4.84
N PHE A 121 16.59 24.99 4.26
CA PHE A 121 17.91 24.69 4.81
C PHE A 121 18.11 23.41 5.63
#